data_AF-A0A4Q3AKV9-F1
#
_entry.id   AF-A0A4Q3AKV9-F1
#
_cell.length_a   1.000
_cell.length_b   1.000
_cell.length_c   1.000
_cell.angle_alpha   90.00
_cell.angle_beta   90.00
_cell.angle_gamma   90.00
#
_symmetry.space_group_name_H-M   'P 1'
#
loop_
_entity.id
_entity.type
_entity.pdbx_description
1 polymer ?
#
loop_
_entity_poly.entity_id
_entity_poly.type
_entity_poly.pdbx_seq_one_letter_code
_entity_poly.pdbx_strand_id
1 'polypeptide(L)'
;AANLVINGGTLSYDGAGHTTNRRFTVGLNGAGLEASGSGAVNFTSTAAITHAGTSDRTLTLSGSNTGDNILTAAIGNAGAGVVSVTKSGDGTWVLSGSNTYTGETNVTDGKLKITTPSLVDSSTVRIAEGASLELAYPASSIDLVNKLVLDGEDAASGVWGAEGSGASHTSPLLTGTGLIRVAGPFEAWAAGIANGALRDRGADADGDGVTNLHEFLFGTSAASNTGSLVQSTRSEDGLILRWHELIAGGVYQLQESTTLGETPWPVSPVIPTVAVDQSGVPAGYVRKEAVVPVNGAAKFLRVSGNEQ
;
A
#
# COMPACT_ATOMS: atom_id res chain seq x y z
N ALA A 1 -22.36 -19.44 12.93
CA ALA A 1 -22.47 -20.28 14.13
C ALA A 1 -23.75 -19.88 14.87
N ALA A 2 -24.72 -20.75 15.10
CA ALA A 2 -26.04 -20.29 15.56
C ALA A 2 -26.15 -20.06 17.09
N ASN A 3 -25.25 -20.63 17.90
CA ASN A 3 -25.47 -20.73 19.35
C ASN A 3 -24.98 -19.52 20.15
N LEU A 4 -24.11 -18.68 19.59
CA LEU A 4 -23.66 -17.43 20.20
C LEU A 4 -23.79 -16.32 19.15
N VAL A 5 -24.76 -15.43 19.35
CA VAL A 5 -25.01 -14.26 18.51
C VAL A 5 -24.81 -13.04 19.38
N ILE A 6 -23.89 -12.15 18.98
CA ILE A 6 -23.66 -10.87 19.63
C ILE A 6 -24.29 -9.81 18.73
N ASN A 7 -25.34 -9.12 19.19
CA ASN A 7 -26.10 -8.17 18.37
C ASN A 7 -26.17 -6.80 19.04
N GLY A 8 -25.10 -6.01 18.90
CA GLY A 8 -24.92 -4.70 19.53
C GLY A 8 -24.43 -4.75 20.98
N GLY A 9 -24.17 -5.94 21.52
CA GLY A 9 -23.56 -6.13 22.85
C GLY A 9 -22.07 -6.44 22.78
N THR A 10 -21.46 -6.64 23.95
CA THR A 10 -20.05 -7.01 24.12
C THR A 10 -19.94 -8.33 24.86
N LEU A 11 -19.13 -9.26 24.34
CA LEU A 11 -18.67 -10.42 25.09
C LEU A 11 -17.40 -10.03 25.84
N SER A 12 -17.51 -9.93 27.17
CA SER A 12 -16.40 -9.54 28.05
C SER A 12 -15.70 -10.75 28.66
N TYR A 13 -14.38 -10.69 28.73
CA TYR A 13 -13.52 -11.69 29.35
C TYR A 13 -12.61 -11.04 30.40
N ASP A 14 -12.68 -11.52 31.64
CA ASP A 14 -11.98 -11.00 32.82
C ASP A 14 -11.06 -12.04 33.51
N GLY A 15 -10.82 -13.19 32.87
CA GLY A 15 -10.08 -14.31 33.45
C GLY A 15 -8.55 -14.22 33.40
N ALA A 16 -7.88 -15.21 34.00
CA ALA A 16 -6.41 -15.29 34.11
C ALA A 16 -5.66 -15.82 32.87
N GLY A 17 -6.40 -16.17 31.82
CA GLY A 17 -5.87 -16.65 30.52
C GLY A 17 -6.73 -17.80 29.98
N HIS A 18 -7.09 -17.77 28.71
CA HIS A 18 -7.96 -18.80 28.13
C HIS A 18 -7.81 -18.92 26.60
N THR A 19 -8.00 -20.13 26.09
CA THR A 19 -8.07 -20.39 24.65
C THR A 19 -9.38 -21.08 24.30
N THR A 20 -10.03 -20.65 23.23
CA THR A 20 -11.26 -21.27 22.76
C THR A 20 -11.35 -21.27 21.23
N ASN A 21 -11.89 -22.35 20.66
CA ASN A 21 -12.24 -22.42 19.24
C ASN A 21 -13.74 -22.18 19.00
N ARG A 22 -14.46 -21.68 20.02
CA ARG A 22 -15.89 -21.38 19.90
C ARG A 22 -16.09 -20.28 18.85
N ARG A 23 -17.02 -20.54 17.93
CA ARG A 23 -17.46 -19.58 16.92
C ARG A 23 -18.61 -18.72 17.46
N PHE A 24 -18.70 -17.49 16.97
CA PHE A 24 -19.82 -16.58 17.22
C PHE A 24 -20.39 -16.03 15.91
N THR A 25 -21.53 -15.36 16.00
CA THR A 25 -22.13 -14.60 14.91
C THR A 25 -22.21 -13.13 15.28
N VAL A 26 -21.80 -12.25 14.37
CA VAL A 26 -21.99 -10.80 14.48
C VAL A 26 -23.40 -10.46 13.99
N GLY A 27 -24.20 -9.88 14.88
CA GLY A 27 -25.57 -9.46 14.62
C GLY A 27 -25.66 -8.26 13.69
N LEU A 28 -26.89 -7.82 13.41
CA LEU A 28 -27.17 -6.65 12.57
C LEU A 28 -26.64 -5.34 13.18
N ASN A 29 -26.57 -5.27 14.51
CA ASN A 29 -26.13 -4.09 15.25
C ASN A 29 -24.63 -4.15 15.62
N GLY A 30 -23.84 -5.01 14.97
CA GLY A 30 -22.43 -5.22 15.28
C GLY A 30 -22.19 -6.12 16.51
N ALA A 31 -20.93 -6.20 16.95
CA ALA A 31 -20.51 -7.00 18.09
C ALA A 31 -19.26 -6.41 18.75
N GLY A 32 -19.16 -6.55 20.07
CA GLY A 32 -17.95 -6.27 20.84
C GLY A 32 -17.29 -7.54 21.36
N LEU A 33 -15.96 -7.61 21.33
CA LEU A 33 -15.14 -8.53 22.09
C LEU A 33 -14.25 -7.70 23.02
N GLU A 34 -14.34 -7.94 24.33
CA GLU A 34 -13.56 -7.21 25.32
C GLU A 34 -12.67 -8.17 26.11
N ALA A 35 -11.37 -7.88 26.14
CA ALA A 35 -10.38 -8.61 26.91
C ALA A 35 -9.80 -7.73 28.04
N SER A 36 -10.38 -7.83 29.23
CA SER A 36 -10.00 -7.05 30.41
C SER A 36 -9.49 -7.92 31.57
N GLY A 37 -9.26 -9.20 31.30
CA GLY A 37 -8.70 -10.17 32.24
C GLY A 37 -7.21 -9.98 32.50
N SER A 38 -6.70 -10.65 33.54
CA SER A 38 -5.28 -10.62 33.88
C SER A 38 -4.41 -11.46 32.94
N GLY A 39 -5.00 -12.37 32.16
CA GLY A 39 -4.32 -13.08 31.07
C GLY A 39 -5.06 -12.96 29.75
N ALA A 40 -4.39 -13.29 28.65
CA ALA A 40 -4.93 -13.14 27.30
C ALA A 40 -6.06 -14.14 27.00
N VAL A 41 -6.99 -13.75 26.12
CA VAL A 41 -8.00 -14.62 25.53
C VAL A 41 -7.75 -14.85 24.04
N ASN A 42 -7.70 -16.12 23.64
CA ASN A 42 -7.38 -16.50 22.27
C ASN A 42 -8.54 -17.26 21.61
N PHE A 43 -9.12 -16.68 20.56
CA PHE A 43 -10.15 -17.24 19.69
C PHE A 43 -9.51 -17.94 18.49
N THR A 44 -9.28 -19.25 18.59
CA THR A 44 -8.44 -20.02 17.66
C THR A 44 -9.19 -20.67 16.49
N SER A 45 -10.48 -20.39 16.33
CA SER A 45 -11.21 -20.88 15.17
C SER A 45 -10.69 -20.19 13.91
N THR A 46 -10.31 -20.94 12.89
CA THR A 46 -9.91 -20.42 11.57
C THR A 46 -11.09 -20.24 10.61
N ALA A 47 -12.28 -20.70 10.98
CA ALA A 47 -13.49 -20.50 10.19
C ALA A 47 -13.88 -19.01 10.20
N ALA A 48 -14.21 -18.46 9.03
CA ALA A 48 -14.64 -17.08 8.91
C ALA A 48 -15.81 -16.73 9.85
N ILE A 49 -15.83 -15.49 10.33
CA ILE A 49 -16.91 -14.97 11.16
C ILE A 49 -18.23 -15.09 10.40
N THR A 50 -19.27 -15.57 11.09
CA THR A 50 -20.62 -15.57 10.53
C THR A 50 -21.28 -14.22 10.81
N HIS A 51 -21.96 -13.65 9.83
CA HIS A 51 -22.73 -12.41 9.99
C HIS A 51 -24.24 -12.68 9.81
N ALA A 52 -25.07 -12.02 10.60
CA ALA A 52 -26.53 -12.09 10.44
C ALA A 52 -27.02 -11.03 9.43
N GLY A 53 -27.73 -11.43 8.37
CA GLY A 53 -28.21 -10.49 7.34
C GLY A 53 -27.08 -9.73 6.63
N THR A 54 -27.42 -8.69 5.86
CA THR A 54 -26.49 -8.04 4.92
C THR A 54 -26.32 -6.53 5.07
N SER A 55 -26.59 -5.98 6.26
CA SER A 55 -26.37 -4.55 6.56
C SER A 55 -24.94 -4.27 7.00
N ASP A 56 -24.51 -3.02 6.87
CA ASP A 56 -23.25 -2.53 7.40
C ASP A 56 -23.18 -2.67 8.93
N ARG A 57 -21.98 -2.88 9.47
CA ARG A 57 -21.77 -3.02 10.92
C ARG A 57 -20.29 -2.90 11.32
N THR A 58 -20.07 -2.78 12.62
CA THR A 58 -18.73 -2.75 13.21
C THR A 58 -18.49 -3.95 14.11
N LEU A 59 -17.29 -4.53 14.02
CA LEU A 59 -16.72 -5.40 15.04
C LEU A 59 -15.77 -4.57 15.91
N THR A 60 -16.08 -4.46 17.20
CA THR A 60 -15.25 -3.73 18.17
C THR A 60 -14.42 -4.71 18.97
N LEU A 61 -13.12 -4.48 19.01
CA LEU A 61 -12.14 -5.20 19.82
C LEU A 61 -11.67 -4.24 20.91
N SER A 62 -11.88 -4.58 22.17
CA SER A 62 -11.62 -3.69 23.30
C SER A 62 -11.00 -4.41 24.49
N GLY A 63 -10.82 -3.67 25.57
CA GLY A 63 -10.34 -4.17 26.86
C GLY A 63 -8.96 -3.65 27.23
N SER A 64 -8.52 -3.94 28.45
CA SER A 64 -7.29 -3.43 29.05
C SER A 64 -6.13 -4.44 29.04
N ASN A 65 -6.35 -5.70 28.63
CA ASN A 65 -5.30 -6.70 28.64
C ASN A 65 -4.25 -6.40 27.55
N THR A 66 -3.02 -6.14 27.96
CA THR A 66 -1.91 -5.77 27.05
C THR A 66 -1.19 -6.95 26.41
N GLY A 67 -1.50 -8.19 26.84
CA GLY A 67 -1.02 -9.40 26.19
C GLY A 67 -1.69 -9.62 24.83
N ASP A 68 -1.15 -10.54 24.02
CA ASP A 68 -1.69 -10.86 22.70
C ASP A 68 -3.05 -11.57 22.84
N ASN A 69 -4.16 -10.82 22.77
CA ASN A 69 -5.52 -11.36 22.63
C ASN A 69 -5.79 -11.66 21.16
N ILE A 70 -5.93 -12.92 20.79
CA ILE A 70 -5.88 -13.33 19.38
C ILE A 70 -7.28 -13.61 18.85
N LEU A 71 -7.60 -13.04 17.67
CA LEU A 71 -8.71 -13.45 16.82
C LEU A 71 -8.14 -14.07 15.53
N THR A 72 -8.27 -15.39 15.41
CA THR A 72 -7.78 -16.16 14.25
C THR A 72 -8.80 -16.26 13.12
N ALA A 73 -10.09 -16.08 13.42
CA ALA A 73 -11.14 -16.15 12.41
C ALA A 73 -10.96 -15.00 11.40
N ALA A 74 -11.05 -15.31 10.11
CA ALA A 74 -11.11 -14.29 9.08
C ALA A 74 -12.35 -13.41 9.27
N ILE A 75 -12.15 -12.10 9.26
CA ILE A 75 -13.22 -11.10 9.25
C ILE A 75 -13.50 -10.76 7.78
N GLY A 76 -14.73 -11.02 7.33
CA GLY A 76 -15.20 -10.65 5.99
C GLY A 76 -16.37 -9.67 6.06
N ASN A 77 -16.85 -9.23 4.90
CA ASN A 77 -18.09 -8.46 4.82
C ASN A 77 -19.34 -9.31 5.14
N ALA A 78 -20.41 -8.63 5.55
CA ALA A 78 -21.71 -9.24 5.78
C ALA A 78 -22.51 -9.29 4.47
N GLY A 79 -22.12 -10.17 3.54
CA GLY A 79 -22.70 -10.19 2.20
C GLY A 79 -22.43 -8.86 1.48
N ALA A 80 -23.49 -8.13 1.12
CA ALA A 80 -23.37 -6.79 0.53
C ALA A 80 -23.02 -5.69 1.56
N GLY A 81 -23.19 -5.97 2.85
CA GLY A 81 -22.93 -5.01 3.93
C GLY A 81 -21.45 -4.95 4.29
N VAL A 82 -20.93 -3.73 4.39
CA VAL A 82 -19.54 -3.45 4.76
C VAL A 82 -19.32 -3.71 6.24
N VAL A 83 -18.24 -4.40 6.57
CA VAL A 83 -17.79 -4.58 7.95
C VAL A 83 -16.60 -3.66 8.22
N SER A 84 -16.70 -2.86 9.27
CA SER A 84 -15.58 -2.08 9.81
C SER A 84 -15.04 -2.75 11.08
N VAL A 85 -13.76 -2.51 11.38
CA VAL A 85 -13.13 -2.98 12.61
C VAL A 85 -12.72 -1.78 13.45
N THR A 86 -13.03 -1.81 14.74
CA THR A 86 -12.56 -0.79 15.68
C THR A 86 -11.77 -1.46 16.79
N LYS A 87 -10.56 -0.98 17.05
CA LYS A 87 -9.76 -1.32 18.23
C LYS A 87 -9.79 -0.14 19.20
N SER A 88 -10.28 -0.38 20.41
CA SER A 88 -10.34 0.60 21.51
C SER A 88 -9.82 0.01 22.82
N GLY A 89 -9.73 0.82 23.87
CA GLY A 89 -9.12 0.47 25.15
C GLY A 89 -7.61 0.21 25.09
N ASP A 90 -6.95 0.23 26.24
CA ASP A 90 -5.48 0.23 26.32
C ASP A 90 -4.82 -1.11 25.91
N GLY A 91 -5.60 -2.18 25.79
CA GLY A 91 -5.11 -3.52 25.53
C GLY A 91 -4.59 -3.76 24.10
N THR A 92 -4.13 -4.99 23.87
CA THR A 92 -3.64 -5.46 22.57
C THR A 92 -4.60 -6.49 21.99
N TRP A 93 -4.96 -6.33 20.72
CA TRP A 93 -5.64 -7.36 19.93
C TRP A 93 -4.83 -7.74 18.71
N VAL A 94 -4.77 -9.04 18.41
CA VAL A 94 -4.07 -9.60 17.26
C VAL A 94 -5.08 -10.16 16.27
N LEU A 95 -5.10 -9.61 15.07
CA LEU A 95 -5.79 -10.20 13.92
C LEU A 95 -4.81 -11.08 13.15
N SER A 96 -5.05 -12.38 13.19
CA SER A 96 -4.19 -13.40 12.56
C SER A 96 -4.86 -14.14 11.40
N GLY A 97 -6.15 -13.93 11.19
CA GLY A 97 -6.87 -14.47 10.04
C GLY A 97 -6.61 -13.66 8.76
N SER A 98 -6.82 -14.29 7.61
CA SER A 98 -6.83 -13.60 6.30
C SER A 98 -8.11 -12.79 6.15
N ASN A 99 -8.08 -11.54 6.59
CA ASN A 99 -9.24 -10.67 6.59
C ASN A 99 -9.57 -10.15 5.18
N THR A 100 -10.85 -9.92 4.91
CA THR A 100 -11.39 -9.44 3.62
C THR A 100 -12.50 -8.40 3.78
N TYR A 101 -12.69 -7.87 4.99
CA TYR A 101 -13.63 -6.78 5.22
C TYR A 101 -13.13 -5.52 4.50
N THR A 102 -14.05 -4.78 3.89
CA THR A 102 -13.70 -3.61 3.07
C THR A 102 -13.95 -2.29 3.78
N GLY A 103 -14.49 -2.35 5.01
CA GLY A 103 -14.71 -1.17 5.83
C GLY A 103 -13.43 -0.65 6.44
N GLU A 104 -13.58 0.38 7.26
CA GLU A 104 -12.45 1.06 7.87
C GLU A 104 -11.88 0.25 9.04
N THR A 105 -10.57 0.37 9.22
CA THR A 105 -9.86 -0.10 10.43
C THR A 105 -9.54 1.12 11.28
N ASN A 106 -10.25 1.29 12.38
CA ASN A 106 -10.05 2.40 13.31
C ASN A 106 -9.36 1.90 14.57
N VAL A 107 -8.14 2.37 14.86
CA VAL A 107 -7.42 2.12 16.11
C VAL A 107 -7.50 3.40 16.94
N THR A 108 -8.43 3.44 17.89
CA THR A 108 -8.67 4.62 18.73
C THR A 108 -7.80 4.62 19.96
N ASP A 109 -7.49 3.45 20.53
CA ASP A 109 -6.64 3.29 21.71
C ASP A 109 -5.91 1.95 21.71
N GLY A 110 -4.84 1.89 22.50
CA GLY A 110 -4.03 0.69 22.70
C GLY A 110 -3.38 0.22 21.41
N LYS A 111 -3.34 -1.10 21.20
CA LYS A 111 -2.63 -1.69 20.06
C LYS A 111 -3.49 -2.66 19.24
N LEU A 112 -3.54 -2.44 17.94
CA LEU A 112 -3.95 -3.46 16.98
C LEU A 112 -2.70 -4.08 16.35
N LYS A 113 -2.58 -5.40 16.36
CA LYS A 113 -1.49 -6.13 15.72
C LYS A 113 -2.04 -6.95 14.57
N ILE A 114 -1.42 -6.83 13.39
CA ILE A 114 -1.73 -7.66 12.23
C ILE A 114 -0.50 -8.50 11.88
N THR A 115 -0.69 -9.79 11.62
CA THR A 115 0.42 -10.73 11.40
C THR A 115 0.65 -11.08 9.93
N THR A 116 -0.22 -10.58 9.05
CA THR A 116 -0.12 -10.72 7.59
C THR A 116 -0.65 -9.45 6.93
N PRO A 117 -0.15 -9.09 5.74
CA PRO A 117 -0.72 -8.00 4.95
C PRO A 117 -2.14 -8.41 4.54
N SER A 118 -3.14 -7.90 5.26
CA SER A 118 -4.54 -8.35 5.17
C SER A 118 -5.53 -7.21 5.32
N LEU A 119 -5.03 -5.97 5.31
CA LEU A 119 -5.86 -4.81 5.10
C LEU A 119 -6.25 -4.77 3.63
N VAL A 120 -7.51 -4.45 3.33
CA VAL A 120 -7.96 -4.45 1.94
C VAL A 120 -7.47 -3.18 1.27
N ASP A 121 -7.00 -3.28 0.02
CA ASP A 121 -6.46 -2.17 -0.77
C ASP A 121 -7.38 -0.95 -0.85
N SER A 122 -8.71 -1.14 -0.80
CA SER A 122 -9.68 -0.05 -0.83
C SER A 122 -9.97 0.58 0.54
N SER A 123 -9.42 0.02 1.62
CA SER A 123 -9.75 0.40 3.00
C SER A 123 -9.08 1.70 3.42
N THR A 124 -9.68 2.36 4.41
CA THR A 124 -9.02 3.41 5.19
C THR A 124 -8.58 2.84 6.53
N VAL A 125 -7.33 3.09 6.90
CA VAL A 125 -6.79 2.81 8.23
C VAL A 125 -6.62 4.12 8.98
N ARG A 126 -7.19 4.23 10.17
CA ARG A 126 -7.01 5.38 11.06
C ARG A 126 -6.39 4.96 12.37
N ILE A 127 -5.36 5.67 12.81
CA ILE A 127 -4.70 5.46 14.09
C ILE A 127 -4.69 6.80 14.82
N ALA A 128 -5.39 6.85 15.96
CA ALA A 128 -5.48 8.05 16.78
C ALA A 128 -4.18 8.30 17.58
N GLU A 129 -4.04 9.52 18.13
CA GLU A 129 -2.97 9.84 19.08
C GLU A 129 -2.92 8.80 20.21
N GLY A 130 -1.71 8.34 20.57
CA GLY A 130 -1.51 7.38 21.66
C GLY A 130 -1.90 5.92 21.35
N ALA A 131 -2.51 5.65 20.19
CA ALA A 131 -2.75 4.30 19.71
C ALA A 131 -1.60 3.77 18.84
N SER A 132 -1.60 2.47 18.52
CA SER A 132 -0.61 1.90 17.60
C SER A 132 -1.15 0.77 16.74
N LEU A 133 -0.64 0.69 15.51
CA LEU A 133 -0.76 -0.46 14.63
C LEU A 133 0.60 -1.17 14.57
N GLU A 134 0.65 -2.42 15.01
CA GLU A 134 1.83 -3.28 14.90
C GLU A 134 1.75 -4.12 13.62
N LEU A 135 2.67 -3.85 12.70
CA LEU A 135 2.85 -4.57 11.44
C LEU A 135 3.81 -5.75 11.69
N ALA A 136 3.27 -6.87 12.19
CA ALA A 136 4.04 -8.03 12.62
C ALA A 136 4.26 -9.04 11.47
N TYR A 137 4.79 -8.55 10.35
CA TYR A 137 5.18 -9.35 9.18
C TYR A 137 6.46 -8.78 8.54
N PRO A 138 7.13 -9.51 7.62
CA PRO A 138 8.36 -9.04 7.00
C PRO A 138 8.15 -7.81 6.11
N ALA A 139 9.09 -6.87 6.10
CA ALA A 139 9.08 -5.68 5.24
C ALA A 139 9.00 -5.99 3.72
N SER A 140 9.39 -7.21 3.31
CA SER A 140 9.27 -7.69 1.93
C SER A 140 7.83 -7.94 1.47
N SER A 141 6.86 -7.95 2.39
CA SER A 141 5.44 -8.19 2.13
C SER A 141 4.64 -6.95 2.50
N ILE A 142 4.79 -5.88 1.72
CA ILE A 142 4.13 -4.59 1.97
C ILE A 142 2.60 -4.76 1.80
N ASP A 143 1.83 -4.29 2.79
CA ASP A 143 0.36 -4.24 2.71
C ASP A 143 -0.09 -2.96 1.99
N LEU A 144 -1.16 -2.99 1.20
CA LEU A 144 -1.66 -1.82 0.46
C LEU A 144 -2.96 -1.32 1.08
N VAL A 145 -3.09 0.00 1.24
CA VAL A 145 -4.34 0.65 1.65
C VAL A 145 -4.60 1.89 0.81
N ASN A 146 -5.87 2.23 0.62
CA ASN A 146 -6.26 3.41 -0.12
C ASN A 146 -5.90 4.67 0.64
N LYS A 147 -6.06 4.62 1.97
CA LYS A 147 -5.83 5.79 2.82
C LYS A 147 -5.31 5.36 4.19
N LEU A 148 -4.33 6.10 4.69
CA LEU A 148 -3.84 6.03 6.06
C LEU A 148 -4.04 7.40 6.71
N VAL A 149 -4.60 7.41 7.91
CA VAL A 149 -4.77 8.62 8.73
C VAL A 149 -4.03 8.38 10.04
N LEU A 150 -3.12 9.28 10.37
CA LEU A 150 -2.25 9.21 11.54
C LEU A 150 -2.48 10.46 12.38
N ASP A 151 -2.95 10.28 13.60
CA ASP A 151 -3.24 11.39 14.52
C ASP A 151 -4.19 12.45 13.90
N GLY A 152 -5.23 11.98 13.21
CA GLY A 152 -6.21 12.84 12.54
C GLY A 152 -5.75 13.44 11.20
N GLU A 153 -4.47 13.30 10.84
CA GLU A 153 -3.91 13.84 9.59
C GLU A 153 -3.78 12.76 8.50
N ASP A 154 -4.09 13.15 7.27
CA ASP A 154 -3.95 12.27 6.10
C ASP A 154 -2.46 12.03 5.80
N ALA A 155 -2.05 10.76 5.80
CA ALA A 155 -0.71 10.38 5.39
C ALA A 155 -0.54 10.55 3.87
N ALA A 156 0.63 11.04 3.45
CA ALA A 156 0.98 11.10 2.04
C ALA A 156 1.02 9.70 1.40
N SER A 157 0.77 9.62 0.09
CA SER A 157 0.99 8.40 -0.69
C SER A 157 2.46 7.97 -0.58
N GLY A 158 2.72 6.67 -0.47
CA GLY A 158 4.09 6.17 -0.30
C GLY A 158 4.17 4.99 0.65
N VAL A 159 5.40 4.55 0.95
CA VAL A 159 5.64 3.44 1.89
C VAL A 159 5.87 4.00 3.29
N TRP A 160 5.04 3.57 4.22
CA TRP A 160 5.07 3.91 5.63
C TRP A 160 5.51 2.72 6.48
N GLY A 161 6.22 3.01 7.57
CA GLY A 161 6.61 2.03 8.56
C GLY A 161 6.92 2.66 9.90
N ALA A 162 7.37 1.83 10.85
CA ALA A 162 7.87 2.31 12.13
C ALA A 162 9.13 3.18 11.97
N GLU A 163 9.45 3.99 12.97
CA GLU A 163 10.75 4.68 13.01
C GLU A 163 11.91 3.68 12.94
N GLY A 164 12.88 3.94 12.05
CA GLY A 164 13.99 3.02 11.81
C GLY A 164 13.67 1.81 10.90
N SER A 165 12.46 1.71 10.35
CA SER A 165 12.08 0.63 9.41
C SER A 165 12.77 0.70 8.03
N GLY A 166 13.31 1.86 7.66
CA GLY A 166 13.84 2.12 6.33
C GLY A 166 12.79 2.49 5.28
N ALA A 167 11.52 2.67 5.69
CA ALA A 167 10.46 3.20 4.83
C ALA A 167 10.73 4.67 4.42
N SER A 168 10.14 5.10 3.30
CA SER A 168 10.25 6.49 2.84
C SER A 168 9.54 7.48 3.78
N HIS A 169 8.51 7.01 4.48
CA HIS A 169 7.82 7.73 5.55
C HIS A 169 7.78 6.89 6.82
N THR A 170 7.89 7.53 7.98
CA THR A 170 7.85 6.84 9.27
C THR A 170 6.89 7.52 10.23
N SER A 171 6.28 6.73 11.11
CA SER A 171 5.45 7.24 12.21
C SER A 171 5.64 6.41 13.47
N PRO A 172 5.66 7.02 14.67
CA PRO A 172 5.68 6.28 15.93
C PRO A 172 4.37 5.52 16.20
N LEU A 173 3.28 5.85 15.51
CA LEU A 173 2.00 5.12 15.58
C LEU A 173 2.05 3.77 14.83
N LEU A 174 3.08 3.57 14.01
CA LEU A 174 3.39 2.30 13.38
C LEU A 174 4.51 1.61 14.14
N THR A 175 4.34 0.32 14.43
CA THR A 175 5.35 -0.49 15.13
C THR A 175 5.56 -1.82 14.40
N GLY A 176 6.58 -2.59 14.80
CA GLY A 176 6.93 -3.86 14.14
C GLY A 176 7.87 -3.69 12.95
N THR A 177 8.01 -4.76 12.17
CA THR A 177 8.97 -4.83 11.05
C THR A 177 8.32 -4.70 9.67
N GLY A 178 6.99 -4.80 9.61
CA GLY A 178 6.22 -4.73 8.38
C GLY A 178 6.11 -3.29 7.87
N LEU A 179 5.68 -3.18 6.61
CA LEU A 179 5.47 -1.90 5.94
C LEU A 179 4.04 -1.86 5.39
N ILE A 180 3.50 -0.65 5.27
CA ILE A 180 2.21 -0.36 4.66
C ILE A 180 2.40 0.68 3.55
N ARG A 181 1.76 0.50 2.41
CA ARG A 181 1.75 1.44 1.29
C ARG A 181 0.42 2.15 1.26
N VAL A 182 0.47 3.48 1.24
CA VAL A 182 -0.68 4.33 0.94
C VAL A 182 -0.76 4.49 -0.58
N ALA A 183 -1.89 4.13 -1.15
CA ALA A 183 -2.12 4.18 -2.59
C ALA A 183 -1.88 5.61 -3.14
N GLY A 184 -1.35 5.66 -4.36
CA GLY A 184 -1.04 6.90 -5.06
C GLY A 184 -1.38 6.82 -6.54
N PRO A 185 -0.94 7.80 -7.35
CA PRO A 185 -1.24 7.86 -8.79
C PRO A 185 -0.85 6.59 -9.56
N PHE A 186 0.26 5.95 -9.20
CA PHE A 186 0.66 4.66 -9.79
C PHE A 186 -0.41 3.58 -9.59
N GLU A 187 -0.96 3.42 -8.39
CA GLU A 187 -1.92 2.34 -8.12
C GLU A 187 -3.22 2.55 -8.91
N ALA A 188 -3.62 3.81 -9.10
CA ALA A 188 -4.75 4.17 -9.95
C ALA A 188 -4.48 3.88 -11.44
N TRP A 189 -3.27 4.15 -11.92
CA TRP A 189 -2.84 3.79 -13.28
C TRP A 189 -2.77 2.26 -13.47
N ALA A 190 -2.16 1.55 -12.52
CA ALA A 190 -2.00 0.09 -12.54
C ALA A 190 -3.35 -0.64 -12.48
N ALA A 191 -4.40 -0.02 -11.94
CA ALA A 191 -5.75 -0.55 -11.99
C ALA A 191 -6.28 -0.78 -13.43
N GLY A 192 -5.67 -0.14 -14.44
CA GLY A 192 -5.93 -0.38 -15.86
C GLY A 192 -5.32 -1.68 -16.41
N ILE A 193 -4.35 -2.28 -15.72
CA ILE A 193 -3.75 -3.56 -16.11
C ILE A 193 -4.75 -4.67 -15.82
N ALA A 194 -5.11 -5.43 -16.86
CA ALA A 194 -6.19 -6.43 -16.80
C ALA A 194 -5.87 -7.59 -15.84
N ASN A 195 -4.63 -8.07 -15.84
CA ASN A 195 -4.18 -9.09 -14.91
C ASN A 195 -3.73 -8.43 -13.60
N GLY A 196 -4.56 -8.54 -12.56
CA GLY A 196 -4.27 -7.98 -11.24
C GLY A 196 -2.95 -8.47 -10.64
N ALA A 197 -2.51 -9.69 -10.97
CA ALA A 197 -1.25 -10.25 -10.49
C ALA A 197 0.00 -9.61 -11.14
N LEU A 198 -0.18 -8.77 -12.15
CA LEU A 198 0.90 -8.07 -12.86
C LEU A 198 0.83 -6.56 -12.62
N ARG A 199 0.20 -6.10 -11.54
CA ARG A 199 0.11 -4.66 -11.19
C ARG A 199 1.30 -4.13 -10.39
N ASP A 200 2.17 -5.04 -9.93
CA ASP A 200 3.33 -4.66 -9.14
C ASP A 200 4.27 -3.73 -9.91
N ARG A 201 4.88 -2.77 -9.21
CA ARG A 201 5.81 -1.78 -9.78
C ARG A 201 6.96 -2.37 -10.58
N GLY A 202 7.47 -3.51 -10.12
CA GLY A 202 8.56 -4.25 -10.76
C GLY A 202 8.11 -5.31 -11.76
N ALA A 203 6.80 -5.53 -11.91
CA ALA A 203 6.30 -6.42 -12.95
C ALA A 203 6.45 -5.75 -14.32
N ASP A 204 6.41 -6.57 -15.35
CA ASP A 204 6.44 -6.20 -16.77
C ASP A 204 5.21 -6.87 -17.39
N ALA A 205 4.11 -6.11 -17.44
CA ALA A 205 2.79 -6.69 -17.73
C ALA A 205 2.64 -7.15 -19.19
N ASP A 206 3.39 -6.57 -20.12
CA ASP A 206 3.33 -6.87 -21.56
C ASP A 206 4.61 -7.52 -22.13
N GLY A 207 5.61 -7.75 -21.28
CA GLY A 207 6.80 -8.54 -21.58
C GLY A 207 7.79 -7.82 -22.50
N ASP A 208 7.81 -6.49 -22.48
CA ASP A 208 8.68 -5.69 -23.35
C ASP A 208 10.03 -5.33 -22.71
N GLY A 209 10.24 -5.74 -21.46
CA GLY A 209 11.45 -5.49 -20.68
C GLY A 209 11.43 -4.18 -19.88
N VAL A 210 10.34 -3.41 -19.94
CA VAL A 210 10.11 -2.22 -19.14
C VAL A 210 9.21 -2.58 -17.96
N THR A 211 9.60 -2.15 -16.75
CA THR A 211 8.74 -2.38 -15.59
C THR A 211 7.56 -1.41 -15.58
N ASN A 212 6.42 -1.82 -15.04
CA ASN A 212 5.24 -1.00 -14.84
C ASN A 212 5.53 0.38 -14.23
N LEU A 213 6.45 0.46 -13.25
CA LEU A 213 6.87 1.73 -12.67
C LEU A 213 7.49 2.67 -13.71
N HIS A 214 8.36 2.15 -14.58
CA HIS A 214 8.97 2.96 -15.62
C HIS A 214 7.94 3.33 -16.69
N GLU A 215 6.99 2.45 -17.02
CA GLU A 215 5.93 2.80 -17.95
C GLU A 215 5.03 3.92 -17.41
N PHE A 216 4.66 3.81 -16.14
CA PHE A 216 3.96 4.88 -15.43
C PHE A 216 4.79 6.16 -15.37
N LEU A 217 6.10 6.10 -15.16
CA LEU A 217 6.92 7.31 -15.15
C LEU A 217 7.05 7.94 -16.54
N PHE A 218 7.10 7.14 -17.61
CA PHE A 218 7.38 7.59 -18.96
C PHE A 218 6.14 7.66 -19.87
N GLY A 219 4.95 7.47 -19.31
CA GLY A 219 3.68 7.60 -20.03
C GLY A 219 3.51 6.56 -21.14
N THR A 220 4.11 5.38 -21.00
CA THR A 220 3.91 4.26 -21.93
C THR A 220 2.78 3.35 -21.44
N SER A 221 2.47 2.32 -22.22
CA SER A 221 1.30 1.48 -22.01
C SER A 221 1.71 0.08 -21.59
N ALA A 222 1.35 -0.33 -20.37
CA ALA A 222 1.53 -1.68 -19.79
C ALA A 222 0.73 -2.81 -20.45
N ALA A 223 0.35 -2.62 -21.70
CA ALA A 223 -0.47 -3.52 -22.50
C ALA A 223 -0.03 -3.52 -23.97
N SER A 224 1.02 -2.77 -24.32
CA SER A 224 1.45 -2.56 -25.69
C SER A 224 2.96 -2.63 -25.74
N ASN A 225 3.45 -3.79 -26.19
CA ASN A 225 4.87 -4.14 -26.26
C ASN A 225 5.62 -3.19 -27.20
N THR A 226 6.05 -2.05 -26.66
CA THR A 226 6.69 -0.96 -27.40
C THR A 226 8.15 -0.81 -27.00
N GLY A 227 8.55 -1.36 -25.86
CA GLY A 227 9.92 -1.66 -25.41
C GLY A 227 10.83 -0.44 -25.28
N SER A 228 10.31 0.77 -25.46
CA SER A 228 11.11 1.98 -25.65
C SER A 228 10.48 3.17 -24.94
N LEU A 229 11.15 3.60 -23.87
CA LEU A 229 10.79 4.79 -23.08
C LEU A 229 11.32 6.09 -23.70
N VAL A 230 12.37 5.98 -24.53
CA VAL A 230 13.09 7.10 -25.11
C VAL A 230 13.26 6.87 -26.61
N GLN A 231 12.76 7.83 -27.39
CA GLN A 231 12.96 7.88 -28.83
C GLN A 231 14.23 8.68 -29.16
N SER A 232 14.93 8.29 -30.22
CA SER A 232 16.09 9.03 -30.71
C SER A 232 15.99 9.32 -32.20
N THR A 233 16.44 10.51 -32.62
CA THR A 233 16.48 10.92 -34.03
C THR A 233 17.73 11.74 -34.28
N ARG A 234 18.44 11.44 -35.38
CA ARG A 234 19.62 12.22 -35.77
C ARG A 234 19.19 13.55 -36.38
N SER A 235 19.93 14.61 -36.05
CA SER A 235 19.81 15.95 -36.62
C SER A 235 21.18 16.47 -37.04
N GLU A 236 21.23 17.64 -37.67
CA GLU A 236 22.49 18.33 -37.99
C GLU A 236 23.25 18.75 -36.74
N ASP A 237 22.52 19.14 -35.67
CA ASP A 237 23.09 19.67 -34.42
C ASP A 237 23.45 18.57 -33.40
N GLY A 238 23.02 17.33 -33.61
CA GLY A 238 23.26 16.23 -32.67
C GLY A 238 22.25 15.10 -32.74
N LEU A 239 22.23 14.28 -31.69
CA LEU A 239 21.19 13.28 -31.45
C LEU A 239 20.08 13.90 -30.61
N ILE A 240 18.87 13.97 -31.16
CA ILE A 240 17.68 14.38 -30.42
C ILE A 240 17.17 13.17 -29.66
N LEU A 241 17.07 13.28 -28.33
CA LEU A 241 16.38 12.34 -27.47
C LEU A 241 15.02 12.91 -27.09
N ARG A 242 13.97 12.07 -27.08
CA ARG A 242 12.63 12.44 -26.64
C ARG A 242 12.04 11.38 -25.71
N TRP A 243 11.38 11.83 -24.65
CA TRP A 243 10.70 10.98 -23.67
C TRP A 243 9.53 11.75 -23.08
N HIS A 244 8.62 11.08 -22.36
CA HIS A 244 7.62 11.78 -21.56
C HIS A 244 8.04 11.80 -20.09
N GLU A 245 7.63 12.86 -19.39
CA GLU A 245 7.77 13.01 -17.96
C GLU A 245 6.39 13.22 -17.33
N LEU A 246 6.14 12.65 -16.16
CA LEU A 246 5.00 13.01 -15.33
C LEU A 246 5.07 14.50 -14.97
N ILE A 247 3.94 15.20 -15.09
CA ILE A 247 3.84 16.62 -14.72
C ILE A 247 3.98 16.81 -13.19
N ALA A 248 3.57 15.80 -12.40
CA ALA A 248 3.66 15.82 -10.94
C ALA A 248 4.06 14.44 -10.41
N GLY A 249 4.87 14.43 -9.34
CA GLY A 249 5.28 13.21 -8.66
C GLY A 249 6.42 12.43 -9.30
N GLY A 250 7.07 12.95 -10.36
CA GLY A 250 8.26 12.36 -10.98
C GLY A 250 9.48 13.29 -10.95
N VAL A 251 10.68 12.71 -10.90
CA VAL A 251 11.98 13.38 -11.03
C VAL A 251 12.79 12.68 -12.10
N TYR A 252 13.32 13.43 -13.06
CA TYR A 252 14.01 12.89 -14.21
C TYR A 252 15.41 13.49 -14.37
N GLN A 253 16.35 12.71 -14.88
CA GLN A 253 17.70 13.16 -15.19
C GLN A 253 18.18 12.57 -16.52
N LEU A 254 18.64 13.44 -17.42
CA LEU A 254 19.47 13.01 -18.54
C LEU A 254 20.89 12.77 -18.01
N GLN A 255 21.45 11.60 -18.33
CA GLN A 255 22.76 11.17 -17.89
C GLN A 255 23.60 10.71 -19.08
N GLU A 256 24.91 10.93 -18.99
CA GLU A 256 25.87 10.54 -20.02
C GLU A 256 27.11 9.91 -19.38
N SER A 257 27.64 8.86 -20.01
CA SER A 257 28.86 8.19 -19.55
C SER A 257 29.69 7.69 -20.74
N THR A 258 31.00 7.57 -20.56
CA THR A 258 31.89 6.93 -21.55
C THR A 258 31.92 5.40 -21.40
N THR A 259 31.32 4.84 -20.35
CA THR A 259 31.26 3.39 -20.10
C THR A 259 29.90 2.98 -19.57
N LEU A 260 29.52 1.70 -19.75
CA LEU A 260 28.28 1.20 -19.15
C LEU A 260 28.37 0.98 -17.63
N GLY A 261 29.58 0.82 -17.09
CA GLY A 261 29.82 0.40 -15.70
C GLY A 261 30.02 1.53 -14.69
N GLU A 262 29.98 2.79 -15.10
CA GLU A 262 30.09 3.94 -14.19
C GLU A 262 28.92 3.93 -13.19
N THR A 263 29.16 4.23 -11.91
CA THR A 263 28.10 4.24 -10.88
C THR A 263 28.36 5.32 -9.82
N PRO A 264 27.48 6.33 -9.68
CA PRO A 264 26.36 6.67 -10.55
C PRO A 264 26.83 7.26 -11.89
N TRP A 265 26.00 7.21 -12.93
CA TRP A 265 26.29 7.95 -14.16
C TRP A 265 26.20 9.46 -13.90
N PRO A 266 27.12 10.29 -14.43
CA PRO A 266 27.05 11.73 -14.35
C PRO A 266 25.78 12.29 -14.99
N VAL A 267 25.24 13.37 -14.41
CA VAL A 267 24.19 14.17 -15.04
C VAL A 267 24.76 14.85 -16.28
N SER A 268 24.05 14.77 -17.41
CA SER A 268 24.45 15.44 -18.64
C SER A 268 24.36 16.96 -18.47
N PRO A 269 25.33 17.74 -19.01
CA PRO A 269 25.22 19.20 -19.03
C PRO A 269 24.15 19.70 -20.01
N VAL A 270 23.60 18.82 -20.86
CA VAL A 270 22.50 19.18 -21.77
C VAL A 270 21.21 19.30 -20.98
N ILE A 271 20.59 20.49 -21.04
CA ILE A 271 19.35 20.78 -20.33
C ILE A 271 18.15 20.39 -21.22
N PRO A 272 17.29 19.45 -20.80
CA PRO A 272 16.10 19.09 -21.57
C PRO A 272 15.04 20.20 -21.58
N THR A 273 14.48 20.48 -22.76
CA THR A 273 13.37 21.42 -22.95
C THR A 273 12.05 20.69 -23.17
N VAL A 274 10.92 21.41 -23.07
CA VAL A 274 9.62 20.86 -23.49
C VAL A 274 9.62 20.82 -25.02
N ALA A 275 9.28 19.67 -25.61
CA ALA A 275 9.20 19.51 -27.05
C ALA A 275 8.05 20.36 -27.62
N VAL A 276 8.22 20.90 -28.82
CA VAL A 276 7.16 21.68 -29.48
C VAL A 276 5.96 20.79 -29.83
N ASP A 277 6.22 19.57 -30.30
CA ASP A 277 5.18 18.60 -30.62
C ASP A 277 4.80 17.76 -29.40
N GLN A 278 3.56 17.95 -28.94
CA GLN A 278 2.93 17.20 -27.85
C GLN A 278 1.83 16.24 -28.37
N SER A 279 1.75 16.00 -29.68
CA SER A 279 0.75 15.09 -30.24
C SER A 279 0.92 13.66 -29.71
N GLY A 280 -0.17 13.05 -29.23
CA GLY A 280 -0.16 11.69 -28.68
C GLY A 280 0.48 11.54 -27.30
N VAL A 281 0.79 12.63 -26.60
CA VAL A 281 1.24 12.57 -25.19
C VAL A 281 0.03 12.27 -24.29
N PRO A 282 0.10 11.26 -23.40
CA PRO A 282 -1.01 10.96 -22.49
C PRO A 282 -1.30 12.10 -21.51
N ALA A 283 -2.53 12.14 -20.99
CA ALA A 283 -2.91 13.09 -19.95
C ALA A 283 -2.05 12.91 -18.69
N GLY A 284 -1.58 14.01 -18.11
CA GLY A 284 -0.68 13.99 -16.94
C GLY A 284 0.81 13.95 -17.28
N TYR A 285 1.17 13.93 -18.56
CA TYR A 285 2.56 13.88 -19.02
C TYR A 285 2.92 15.06 -19.92
N VAL A 286 4.22 15.32 -20.04
CA VAL A 286 4.80 16.27 -20.99
C VAL A 286 5.93 15.59 -21.76
N ARG A 287 5.98 15.79 -23.09
CA ARG A 287 7.12 15.34 -23.89
C ARG A 287 8.28 16.32 -23.73
N LYS A 288 9.43 15.79 -23.35
CA LYS A 288 10.71 16.49 -23.29
C LYS A 288 11.57 16.15 -24.49
N GLU A 289 12.47 17.05 -24.83
CA GLU A 289 13.53 16.77 -25.78
C GLU A 289 14.87 17.34 -25.32
N ALA A 290 15.95 16.69 -25.74
CA ALA A 290 17.31 17.14 -25.54
C ALA A 290 18.12 16.87 -26.81
N VAL A 291 18.89 17.87 -27.26
CA VAL A 291 19.80 17.72 -28.40
C VAL A 291 21.20 17.50 -27.86
N VAL A 292 21.70 16.27 -27.98
CA VAL A 292 23.02 15.89 -27.48
C VAL A 292 24.05 16.00 -28.62
N PRO A 293 25.10 16.83 -28.50
CA PRO A 293 26.13 16.94 -29.52
C PRO A 293 26.87 15.61 -29.73
N VAL A 294 27.12 15.24 -30.99
CA VAL A 294 27.79 13.98 -31.38
C VAL A 294 29.18 14.20 -31.99
N ASN A 295 29.74 15.39 -31.81
CA ASN A 295 31.06 15.78 -32.33
C ASN A 295 32.24 15.37 -31.43
N GLY A 296 31.98 14.76 -30.27
CA GLY A 296 32.98 14.31 -29.30
C GLY A 296 33.21 12.80 -29.27
N ALA A 297 33.87 12.32 -28.20
CA ALA A 297 34.01 10.90 -27.94
C ALA A 297 32.63 10.23 -27.82
N ALA A 298 32.52 8.96 -28.25
CA ALA A 298 31.30 8.19 -28.11
C ALA A 298 30.90 8.09 -26.62
N LYS A 299 29.63 8.40 -26.33
CA LYS A 299 29.04 8.31 -25.00
C LYS A 299 27.82 7.41 -25.05
N PHE A 300 27.55 6.76 -23.93
CA PHE A 300 26.26 6.19 -23.62
C PHE A 300 25.36 7.26 -23.01
N LEU A 301 24.08 7.18 -23.31
CA LEU A 301 23.05 8.12 -22.85
C LEU A 301 21.93 7.33 -22.19
N ARG A 302 21.38 7.87 -21.11
CA ARG A 302 20.15 7.36 -20.51
C ARG A 302 19.33 8.49 -19.91
N VAL A 303 18.02 8.29 -19.85
CA VAL A 303 17.13 9.12 -19.04
C VAL A 303 16.70 8.26 -17.86
N SER A 304 16.95 8.73 -16.64
CA SER A 304 16.40 8.10 -15.43
C SER A 304 15.15 8.86 -14.98
N GLY A 305 14.20 8.12 -14.41
CA GLY A 305 12.98 8.66 -13.80
C GLY A 305 12.76 7.98 -12.45
N ASN A 306 12.38 8.74 -11.43
CA ASN A 306 11.99 8.22 -10.10
C ASN A 306 10.73 8.95 -9.64
N GLU A 307 9.91 8.30 -8.81
CA GLU A 307 8.84 9.01 -8.10
C GLU A 307 9.41 9.94 -7.02
N GLN A 308 8.69 11.01 -6.69
CA GLN A 308 8.99 11.90 -5.54
C GLN A 308 8.53 11.30 -4.22
#